data_AF-A0A843RU25-F1
#
_entry.id   AF-A0A843RU25-F1
#
_cell.length_a   1.000
_cell.length_b   1.000
_cell.length_c   1.000
_cell.angle_alpha   90.00
_cell.angle_beta   90.00
_cell.angle_gamma   90.00
#
_symmetry.space_group_name_H-M   'P 1'
#
loop_
_entity.id
_entity.type
_entity.pdbx_description
1 polymer ?
#
loop_
_entity_poly.entity_id
_entity_poly.type
_entity_poly.pdbx_seq_one_letter_code
_entity_poly.pdbx_strand_id
1 'polypeptide(L)'
;MEDVSAVAIGTSVVAHLKQIARDELKLRPEEIDRIDSSTSLIEGLQLDSLTQVVLLSELETRYGIVLDVGGQDPLERIETVGDLVALITHRVSSSQRSELARLRFPQP
;
A
#
# COMPACT_ATOMS: atom_id res chain seq x y z
N MET A 1 16.76 -16.34 -4.35
CA MET A 1 15.84 -16.30 -3.19
C MET A 1 15.51 -14.84 -2.91
N GLU A 2 14.90 -14.14 -3.88
CA GLU A 2 14.66 -12.68 -3.83
C GLU A 2 13.15 -12.35 -3.90
N ASP A 3 12.33 -13.22 -4.50
CA ASP A 3 10.87 -13.04 -4.59
C ASP A 3 10.10 -13.19 -3.28
N VAL A 4 10.64 -13.89 -2.28
CA VAL A 4 9.88 -14.24 -1.06
C VAL A 4 9.45 -13.00 -0.28
N SER A 5 10.30 -11.97 -0.22
CA SER A 5 9.99 -10.72 0.48
C SER A 5 8.94 -9.89 -0.25
N ALA A 6 9.01 -9.83 -1.59
CA ALA A 6 8.04 -9.09 -2.41
C ALA A 6 6.64 -9.72 -2.32
N VAL A 7 6.56 -11.05 -2.42
CA VAL A 7 5.31 -11.81 -2.28
C VAL A 7 4.73 -11.67 -0.86
N ALA A 8 5.59 -11.70 0.17
CA ALA A 8 5.15 -11.50 1.56
C ALA A 8 4.60 -10.09 1.79
N ILE A 9 5.26 -9.05 1.25
CA ILE A 9 4.76 -7.66 1.32
C ILE A 9 3.43 -7.56 0.61
N GLY A 10 3.30 -8.08 -0.61
CA GLY A 10 2.06 -8.02 -1.36
C GLY A 10 0.89 -8.72 -0.67
N THR A 11 1.14 -9.88 -0.08
CA THR A 11 0.12 -10.60 0.71
C THR A 11 -0.28 -9.81 1.96
N SER A 12 0.69 -9.20 2.64
CA SER A 12 0.45 -8.34 3.81
C SER A 12 -0.35 -7.08 3.44
N VAL A 13 -0.06 -6.45 2.30
CA VAL A 13 -0.78 -5.27 1.82
C VAL A 13 -2.24 -5.61 1.56
N VAL A 14 -2.52 -6.69 0.82
CA VAL A 14 -3.90 -7.10 0.53
C VAL A 14 -4.65 -7.44 1.82
N ALA A 15 -4.02 -8.19 2.74
CA ALA A 15 -4.63 -8.50 4.03
C ALA A 15 -4.96 -7.24 4.85
N HIS A 16 -4.06 -6.27 4.85
CA HIS A 16 -4.25 -5.00 5.53
C HIS A 16 -5.35 -4.16 4.87
N LEU A 17 -5.41 -4.15 3.53
CA LEU A 17 -6.46 -3.49 2.76
C LEU A 17 -7.84 -4.06 3.13
N LYS A 18 -7.95 -5.40 3.22
CA LYS A 18 -9.17 -6.09 3.66
C LYS A 18 -9.57 -5.70 5.09
N GLN A 19 -8.59 -5.43 5.95
CA GLN A 19 -8.84 -4.99 7.31
C GLN A 19 -9.35 -3.54 7.35
N ILE A 20 -8.73 -2.60 6.63
CA ILE A 20 -9.22 -1.22 6.51
C ILE A 20 -10.62 -1.22 5.87
N ALA A 21 -10.85 -2.03 4.85
CA ALA A 21 -12.16 -2.20 4.22
C ALA A 21 -13.24 -2.63 5.22
N ARG A 22 -12.89 -3.49 6.17
CA ARG A 22 -13.79 -3.93 7.24
C ARG A 22 -14.00 -2.86 8.30
N ASP A 23 -12.91 -2.30 8.81
CA ASP A 23 -12.88 -1.51 10.03
C ASP A 23 -13.28 -0.06 9.75
N GLU A 24 -12.79 0.51 8.65
CA GLU A 24 -13.01 1.90 8.23
C GLU A 24 -14.16 2.01 7.21
N LEU A 25 -14.13 1.20 6.14
CA LEU A 25 -15.11 1.32 5.04
C LEU A 25 -16.43 0.59 5.32
N LYS A 26 -16.50 -0.21 6.39
CA LYS A 26 -17.68 -1.02 6.77
C LYS A 26 -18.21 -1.89 5.62
N LEU A 27 -17.34 -2.32 4.71
CA LEU A 27 -17.69 -3.23 3.62
C LEU A 27 -18.18 -4.56 4.16
N ARG A 28 -19.09 -5.22 3.43
CA ARG A 28 -19.58 -6.54 3.82
C ARG A 28 -18.48 -7.59 3.66
N PRO A 29 -18.49 -8.68 4.45
CA PRO A 29 -17.53 -9.77 4.31
C PRO A 29 -17.44 -10.32 2.87
N GLU A 30 -18.59 -10.44 2.20
CA GLU A 30 -18.68 -10.89 0.81
C GLU A 30 -18.08 -9.93 -0.23
N GLU A 31 -17.92 -8.65 0.11
CA GLU A 31 -17.23 -7.64 -0.72
C GLU A 31 -15.74 -7.69 -0.44
N ILE A 32 -15.35 -7.80 0.84
CA ILE A 32 -13.96 -7.95 1.28
C ILE A 32 -13.32 -9.22 0.69
N ASP A 33 -14.06 -10.33 0.64
CA ASP A 33 -13.57 -11.57 0.05
C ASP A 33 -13.29 -11.46 -1.45
N ARG A 34 -14.02 -10.58 -2.15
CA ARG A 34 -13.81 -10.30 -3.58
C ARG A 34 -12.63 -9.38 -3.87
N ILE A 35 -12.05 -8.73 -2.85
CA ILE A 35 -10.88 -7.88 -3.03
C ILE A 35 -9.69 -8.74 -3.47
N ASP A 36 -9.25 -8.50 -4.70
CA ASP A 36 -8.12 -9.14 -5.37
C ASP A 36 -7.25 -8.09 -6.08
N SER A 37 -6.14 -8.52 -6.71
CA SER A 37 -5.22 -7.63 -7.43
C SER A 37 -5.85 -6.85 -8.58
N SER A 38 -6.93 -7.34 -9.19
CA SER A 38 -7.65 -6.66 -10.28
C SER A 38 -8.77 -5.74 -9.81
N THR A 39 -9.08 -5.74 -8.51
CA THR A 39 -10.11 -4.88 -7.92
C THR A 39 -9.68 -3.41 -8.04
N SER A 40 -10.59 -2.56 -8.51
CA SER A 40 -10.38 -1.10 -8.54
C SER A 40 -10.32 -0.53 -7.13
N LEU A 41 -9.35 0.34 -6.85
CA LEU A 41 -9.25 0.97 -5.53
C LEU A 41 -10.39 1.96 -5.30
N ILE A 42 -10.59 2.90 -6.22
CA ILE A 42 -11.59 3.95 -6.03
C ILE A 42 -13.00 3.39 -6.19
N GLU A 43 -13.27 2.69 -7.31
CA GLU A 43 -14.62 2.20 -7.59
C GLU A 43 -14.93 0.88 -6.87
N GLY A 44 -13.96 -0.03 -6.80
CA GLY A 44 -14.16 -1.36 -6.24
C GLY A 44 -14.22 -1.38 -4.72
N LEU A 45 -13.46 -0.51 -4.05
CA LEU A 45 -13.51 -0.34 -2.59
C LEU A 45 -14.35 0.87 -2.16
N GLN A 46 -14.90 1.62 -3.12
CA GLN A 46 -15.69 2.82 -2.87
C GLN A 46 -14.93 3.83 -2.00
N LEU A 47 -13.67 4.09 -2.33
CA LEU A 47 -12.82 5.01 -1.57
C LEU A 47 -13.19 6.48 -1.86
N ASP A 48 -13.84 7.13 -0.90
CA ASP A 48 -14.00 8.59 -0.87
C ASP A 48 -12.68 9.29 -0.51
N SER A 49 -12.57 10.60 -0.83
CA SER A 49 -11.36 11.41 -0.57
C SER A 49 -10.85 11.33 0.87
N LEU A 50 -11.73 11.20 1.86
CA LEU A 50 -11.32 11.03 3.26
C LEU A 50 -10.69 9.65 3.48
N THR A 51 -11.34 8.60 2.98
CA THR A 51 -10.89 7.22 3.16
C THR A 51 -9.63 6.91 2.37
N GLN A 52 -9.41 7.60 1.25
CA GLN A 52 -8.16 7.59 0.49
C GLN A 52 -7.00 8.05 1.38
N VAL A 53 -7.15 9.20 2.04
CA VAL A 53 -6.14 9.72 2.97
C VAL A 53 -5.93 8.77 4.15
N VAL A 54 -7.00 8.20 4.73
CA VAL A 54 -6.90 7.23 5.84
C VAL A 54 -6.14 5.98 5.40
N LEU A 55 -6.51 5.40 4.25
CA LEU A 55 -5.85 4.21 3.69
C LEU A 55 -4.37 4.46 3.48
N LEU A 56 -4.00 5.58 2.84
CA LEU A 56 -2.61 5.93 2.60
C LEU A 56 -1.85 6.13 3.91
N SER A 57 -2.42 6.88 4.86
CA SER A 57 -1.78 7.15 6.16
C SER A 57 -1.49 5.86 6.93
N GLU A 58 -2.42 4.91 6.93
CA GLU A 58 -2.25 3.60 7.58
C GLU A 58 -1.14 2.80 6.90
N LEU A 59 -1.10 2.76 5.56
CA LEU A 59 -0.07 2.06 4.81
C LEU A 59 1.31 2.70 5.01
N GLU A 60 1.42 4.02 4.95
CA GLU A 60 2.64 4.77 5.21
C GLU A 60 3.18 4.47 6.62
N THR A 61 2.31 4.54 7.63
CA THR A 61 2.65 4.24 9.03
C THR A 61 3.07 2.78 9.20
N ARG A 62 2.35 1.84 8.58
CA ARG A 62 2.58 0.41 8.71
C ARG A 62 3.90 -0.03 8.09
N TYR A 63 4.24 0.52 6.92
CA TYR A 63 5.41 0.12 6.14
C TYR A 63 6.60 1.08 6.30
N GLY A 64 6.43 2.20 7.01
CA GLY A 64 7.47 3.21 7.19
C GLY A 64 7.88 3.87 5.88
N ILE A 65 6.93 4.09 4.99
CA ILE A 65 7.16 4.69 3.66
C ILE A 65 6.35 5.97 3.51
N VAL A 66 6.70 6.77 2.52
CA VAL A 66 5.90 7.93 2.08
C VAL A 66 5.44 7.65 0.65
N LEU A 67 4.12 7.66 0.47
CA LEU A 67 3.43 7.44 -0.80
C LEU A 67 3.12 8.77 -1.48
N ASP A 68 2.80 9.84 -0.73
CA ASP A 68 2.66 11.19 -1.28
C ASP A 68 4.02 11.69 -1.82
N VAL A 69 4.08 11.93 -3.13
CA VAL A 69 5.24 12.55 -3.78
C VAL A 69 4.85 13.90 -4.34
N GLY A 70 5.20 14.94 -3.59
CA GLY A 70 5.06 16.32 -4.05
C GLY A 70 3.64 16.88 -3.96
N GLY A 71 2.83 16.41 -3.00
CA GLY A 71 1.47 16.88 -2.79
C GLY A 71 0.50 16.32 -3.82
N GLN A 72 0.77 15.13 -4.33
CA GLN A 72 -0.05 14.46 -5.34
C GLN A 72 -0.56 13.17 -4.74
N ASP A 73 -1.86 12.92 -4.90
CA ASP A 73 -2.46 11.72 -4.35
C ASP A 73 -1.95 10.52 -5.16
N PRO A 74 -1.21 9.59 -4.54
CA PRO A 74 -0.74 8.40 -5.23
C PRO A 74 -1.88 7.58 -5.81
N LEU A 75 -3.08 7.62 -5.21
CA LEU A 75 -4.25 6.89 -5.72
C LEU A 75 -4.79 7.46 -7.04
N GLU A 76 -4.45 8.70 -7.42
CA GLU A 76 -4.79 9.24 -8.74
C GLU A 76 -4.04 8.52 -9.88
N ARG A 77 -2.91 7.86 -9.57
CA ARG A 77 -2.08 7.14 -10.55
C ARG A 77 -2.24 5.63 -10.46
N ILE A 78 -3.05 5.14 -9.53
CA ILE A 78 -3.18 3.73 -9.20
C ILE A 78 -4.63 3.34 -9.44
N GLU A 79 -4.86 2.45 -10.40
CA GLU A 79 -6.22 2.02 -10.74
C GLU A 79 -6.65 0.83 -9.86
N THR A 80 -5.75 -0.12 -9.63
CA THR A 80 -6.08 -1.40 -9.01
C THR A 80 -5.32 -1.68 -7.71
N VAL A 81 -5.82 -2.61 -6.91
CA VAL A 81 -5.12 -3.13 -5.72
C VAL A 81 -3.75 -3.69 -6.09
N GLY A 82 -3.62 -4.32 -7.26
CA GLY A 82 -2.35 -4.83 -7.77
C GLY A 82 -1.32 -3.73 -7.98
N ASP A 83 -1.75 -2.58 -8.51
CA ASP A 83 -0.89 -1.41 -8.70
C ASP A 83 -0.43 -0.83 -7.35
N LEU A 84 -1.33 -0.78 -6.35
CA LEU A 84 -0.98 -0.35 -5.00
C LEU A 84 0.02 -1.30 -4.33
N VAL A 85 -0.21 -2.60 -4.45
CA VAL A 85 0.70 -3.64 -3.95
C VAL A 85 2.08 -3.49 -4.58
N ALA A 86 2.14 -3.31 -5.91
CA ALA A 86 3.39 -3.12 -6.63
C ALA A 86 4.10 -1.84 -6.18
N LEU A 87 3.36 -0.74 -6.01
CA LEU A 87 3.90 0.53 -5.54
C LEU A 87 4.51 0.38 -4.14
N ILE A 88 3.77 -0.18 -3.18
CA ILE A 88 4.24 -0.35 -1.79
C ILE A 88 5.45 -1.27 -1.76
N THR A 89 5.40 -2.39 -2.48
CA THR A 89 6.52 -3.33 -2.55
C THR A 89 7.78 -2.65 -3.08
N HIS A 90 7.64 -1.85 -4.14
CA HIS A 90 8.73 -1.08 -4.70
C HIS A 90 9.26 -0.04 -3.68
N ARG A 91 8.36 0.68 -3.00
CA ARG A 91 8.71 1.71 -2.00
C ARG A 91 9.46 1.12 -0.81
N VAL A 92 8.93 0.06 -0.21
CA VAL A 92 9.57 -0.65 0.92
C VAL A 92 10.96 -1.13 0.51
N SER A 93 11.07 -1.79 -0.65
CA SER A 93 12.35 -2.28 -1.16
C SER A 93 13.35 -1.16 -1.45
N SER A 94 12.88 0.00 -1.91
CA SER A 94 13.73 1.18 -2.17
C SER A 94 14.15 1.88 -0.87
N SER A 95 13.25 1.94 0.12
CA SER A 95 13.50 2.53 1.44
C SER A 95 14.55 1.70 2.18
N GLN A 96 14.38 0.38 2.23
CA GLN A 96 15.34 -0.54 2.85
C GLN A 96 16.73 -0.45 2.20
N ARG A 97 16.79 -0.40 0.86
CA ARG A 97 18.08 -0.21 0.16
C ARG A 97 18.74 1.12 0.51
N SER A 98 17.95 2.19 0.61
CA SER A 98 18.45 3.52 0.98
C SER A 98 18.96 3.56 2.42
N GLU A 99 18.24 2.92 3.35
CA GLU A 99 18.64 2.81 4.76
C GLU A 99 19.92 2.00 4.94
N LEU A 100 20.02 0.85 4.26
CA LEU A 100 21.26 0.06 4.23
C LEU A 100 22.44 0.83 3.65
N ALA A 101 22.22 1.63 2.61
CA ALA A 101 23.26 2.48 2.04
C ALA A 101 23.74 3.56 3.03
N ARG A 102 22.83 4.16 3.80
CA ARG A 102 23.15 5.14 4.85
C ARG A 102 23.96 4.52 5.99
N LEU A 103 23.59 3.32 6.45
CA LEU A 103 24.32 2.58 7.47
C LEU A 103 25.73 2.17 7.01
N ARG A 104 25.87 1.83 5.72
CA ARG A 104 27.15 1.42 5.12
C ARG A 104 28.09 2.61 4.87
N PHE A 105 27.56 3.80 4.64
CA PHE A 105 28.33 5.03 4.39
C PHE A 105 27.76 6.19 5.21
N PRO A 106 28.09 6.28 6.52
CA PRO A 106 27.69 7.41 7.35
C PRO A 106 28.29 8.70 6.78
N GLN A 107 27.45 9.70 6.51
CA GLN A 107 27.92 11.02 6.10
C GLN A 107 28.71 11.66 7.26
N PRO A 108 29.86 12.31 7.00
CA PRO A 108 30.72 12.91 8.03
C PRO A 108 30.08 14.10 8.74
#